data_AF-A0A968QP71-F1
#
_entry.id   AF-A0A968QP71-F1
#
_cell.length_a   1.000
_cell.length_b   1.000
_cell.length_c   1.000
_cell.angle_alpha   90.00
_cell.angle_beta   90.00
_cell.angle_gamma   90.00
#
_symmetry.space_group_name_H-M   'P 1'
#
loop_
_entity.id
_entity.type
_entity.pdbx_description
1 polymer ?
#
loop_
_entity_poly.entity_id
_entity_poly.type
_entity_poly.pdbx_seq_one_letter_code
_entity_poly.pdbx_strand_id
1 'polypeptide(L)' 'MITSALATIERESEKLSLQEQLKLLESLVRQIRKKSSPVKKQTDWKELYGIGSGIWDGEDAQDYVNKLREER' A
#
# COMPACT_ATOMS: atom_id res chain seq x y z
N MET A 1 -4.42 9.82 -40.64
CA MET A 1 -4.74 10.30 -39.27
C MET A 1 -4.43 9.18 -38.31
N ILE A 2 -3.42 9.32 -37.45
CA ILE A 2 -3.15 8.33 -36.41
C ILE A 2 -4.19 8.56 -35.33
N THR A 3 -5.25 7.75 -35.30
CA THR A 3 -6.17 7.73 -34.16
C THR A 3 -5.39 7.21 -32.97
N SER A 4 -5.25 8.05 -31.93
CA SER A 4 -4.57 7.63 -30.70
C SER A 4 -5.34 6.43 -30.12
N ALA A 5 -4.63 5.45 -29.55
CA ALA A 5 -5.26 4.29 -28.92
C ALA A 5 -6.31 4.70 -27.86
N LEU A 6 -6.12 5.87 -27.25
CA LEU A 6 -7.03 6.46 -26.28
C LEU A 6 -8.37 6.87 -26.92
N ALA A 7 -8.34 7.52 -28.09
CA ALA A 7 -9.55 7.89 -28.82
C ALA A 7 -10.36 6.67 -29.29
N THR A 8 -9.68 5.55 -29.57
CA THR A 8 -10.37 4.28 -29.88
C THR A 8 -11.05 3.72 -28.64
N ILE A 9 -10.39 3.73 -27.48
CA ILE A 9 -10.96 3.24 -26.22
C ILE A 9 -12.18 4.06 -25.80
N GLU A 10 -12.14 5.38 -25.95
CA GLU A 10 -13.28 6.25 -25.66
C GLU A 10 -14.51 5.87 -26.50
N ARG A 11 -14.34 5.77 -27.83
CA ARG A 11 -15.45 5.37 -28.73
C ARG A 11 -16.00 3.97 -28.46
N GLU A 12 -15.14 3.02 -28.12
CA GLU A 12 -15.61 1.67 -27.78
C GLU A 12 -16.28 1.65 -26.40
N SER A 13 -15.86 2.51 -25.47
CA SER A 13 -16.50 2.62 -24.15
C SER A 13 -17.91 3.21 -24.20
N GLU A 14 -18.19 4.09 -25.16
CA GLU A 14 -19.52 4.67 -25.37
C GLU A 14 -20.57 3.64 -25.84
N LYS A 15 -20.12 2.54 -26.48
CA LYS A 15 -21.01 1.45 -26.93
C LYS A 15 -21.36 0.47 -25.83
N LEU A 16 -20.65 0.51 -24.70
CA LEU A 16 -20.86 -0.38 -23.57
C LEU A 16 -22.06 0.05 -22.74
N SER A 17 -22.73 -0.92 -22.11
CA SER A 17 -23.73 -0.62 -21.08
C SER A 17 -23.07 0.03 -19.85
N LEU A 18 -23.88 0.72 -19.02
CA LEU A 18 -23.40 1.34 -17.79
C LEU A 18 -22.67 0.33 -16.87
N GLN A 19 -23.15 -0.91 -16.79
CA GLN A 19 -22.51 -1.96 -15.99
C GLN A 19 -21.13 -2.35 -16.53
N GLU A 20 -20.97 -2.39 -17.84
CA GLU A 20 -19.70 -2.72 -18.49
C GLU A 20 -18.71 -1.56 -18.39
N GLN A 21 -19.18 -0.32 -18.50
CA GLN A 21 -18.36 0.88 -18.25
C GLN A 21 -17.82 0.89 -16.80
N LEU A 22 -18.66 0.54 -15.81
CA LEU A 22 -18.23 0.42 -14.42
C LEU A 22 -17.19 -0.69 -14.21
N LYS A 23 -17.35 -1.85 -14.86
CA LYS A 23 -16.34 -2.93 -14.84
C LYS A 23 -15.03 -2.49 -15.50
N LEU A 24 -15.10 -1.75 -16.60
CA LEU A 24 -13.93 -1.20 -17.29
C LEU A 24 -13.17 -0.23 -16.38
N LEU A 25 -13.89 0.69 -15.72
CA LEU A 25 -13.32 1.62 -14.76
C LEU A 25 -12.63 0.88 -13.60
N GLU A 26 -13.27 -0.13 -13.02
CA GLU A 26 -12.68 -0.92 -11.94
C GLU A 26 -11.38 -1.62 -12.39
N SER A 27 -11.39 -2.21 -13.59
CA SER A 27 -10.20 -2.84 -14.18
C SER A 27 -9.06 -1.84 -14.36
N LEU A 28 -9.35 -0.65 -14.90
CA LEU A 28 -8.38 0.42 -15.07
C LEU A 28 -7.80 0.89 -13.73
N VAL A 29 -8.64 1.12 -12.73
CA VAL A 29 -8.20 1.49 -11.38
C VAL A 29 -7.31 0.40 -10.78
N ARG A 30 -7.66 -0.88 -10.93
CA ARG A 30 -6.82 -2.00 -10.47
C ARG A 30 -5.48 -2.04 -11.19
N GLN A 31 -5.45 -1.81 -12.51
CA GLN A 31 -4.21 -1.77 -13.28
C GLN A 31 -3.32 -0.60 -12.87
N ILE A 32 -3.90 0.59 -12.68
CA ILE A 32 -3.18 1.76 -12.18
C ILE A 32 -2.61 1.45 -10.81
N ARG A 33 -3.39 0.91 -9.87
CA ARG A 33 -2.90 0.51 -8.54
C ARG A 33 -1.76 -0.50 -8.60
N LYS A 34 -1.80 -1.46 -9.52
CA LYS A 34 -0.70 -2.42 -9.72
C LYS A 34 0.57 -1.74 -10.24
N LYS A 35 0.45 -0.78 -11.16
CA LYS A 35 1.56 -0.03 -11.75
C LYS A 35 2.10 1.06 -10.82
N SER A 36 1.22 1.67 -10.03
CA SER A 36 1.51 2.76 -9.10
C SER A 36 1.88 2.26 -7.72
N SER A 37 1.64 0.97 -7.41
CA SER A 37 2.26 0.36 -6.25
C SER A 37 3.75 0.46 -6.52
N PRO A 38 4.52 1.26 -5.74
CA PRO A 38 5.95 1.09 -5.75
C PRO A 38 6.16 -0.40 -5.50
N VAL A 39 7.02 -1.04 -6.31
CA VAL A 39 7.58 -2.36 -6.03
C VAL A 39 7.61 -2.45 -4.53
N LYS A 40 6.76 -3.31 -3.91
CA LYS A 40 6.68 -3.43 -2.44
C LYS A 40 8.12 -3.34 -2.00
N LYS A 41 8.52 -2.23 -1.33
CA LYS A 41 9.84 -2.21 -0.71
C LYS A 41 9.79 -3.48 0.10
N GLN A 42 10.60 -4.47 -0.28
CA GLN A 42 10.83 -5.59 0.62
C GLN A 42 11.29 -4.87 1.86
N THR A 43 10.41 -4.79 2.86
CA THR A 43 10.77 -4.25 4.15
C THR A 43 11.85 -5.20 4.60
N ASP A 44 13.10 -4.80 4.39
CA ASP A 44 14.23 -5.63 4.74
C ASP A 44 14.14 -5.72 6.26
N TRP A 45 14.17 -6.94 6.79
CA TRP A 45 14.16 -7.15 8.23
C TRP A 45 15.30 -6.39 8.92
N LYS A 46 16.37 -6.06 8.17
CA LYS A 46 17.44 -5.17 8.62
C LYS A 46 16.99 -3.73 8.87
N GLU A 47 16.04 -3.19 8.10
CA GLU A 47 15.48 -1.84 8.34
C GLU A 47 14.68 -1.79 9.65
N LEU A 48 14.16 -2.93 10.11
CA LEU A 48 13.43 -3.05 11.37
C LEU A 48 14.34 -3.27 12.59
N TYR A 49 15.59 -3.66 12.36
CA TYR A 49 16.57 -3.90 13.43
C TYR A 49 16.97 -2.57 14.08
N GLY A 50 16.79 -2.46 15.40
CA GLY A 50 17.15 -1.27 16.16
C GLY A 50 16.08 -0.17 16.19
N ILE A 51 14.95 -0.28 15.46
CA ILE A 51 13.84 0.69 15.60
C ILE A 51 13.32 0.74 17.04
N GLY A 52 13.29 -0.40 17.72
CA GLY A 52 12.85 -0.48 19.11
C GLY A 52 13.87 0.02 20.13
N SER A 53 15.16 0.14 19.80
CA SER A 53 16.18 0.44 20.81
C SER A 53 16.08 1.86 21.36
N GLY A 54 15.64 2.82 20.54
CA GLY A 54 15.42 4.21 20.98
C GLY A 54 14.18 4.42 21.85
N ILE A 55 13.30 3.42 21.96
CA ILE A 55 12.10 3.49 22.82
C ILE A 55 12.47 3.21 24.28
N TRP A 56 13.52 2.42 24.51
CA TRP A 56 13.98 2.01 25.84
C TRP A 56 15.17 2.84 26.33
N ASP A 57 15.45 3.97 25.70
CA ASP A 57 16.64 4.77 26.00
C ASP A 57 16.55 5.36 27.41
N GLY A 58 17.37 4.84 28.31
CA GLY A 58 17.39 5.23 29.73
C GLY A 58 16.47 4.42 30.67
N GLU A 59 15.71 3.45 30.18
CA GLU A 59 14.94 2.53 31.03
C GLU A 59 15.54 1.11 30.95
N ASP A 60 16.06 0.64 32.09
CA ASP A 60 16.53 -0.74 32.19
C ASP A 60 15.34 -1.71 32.08
N ALA A 61 15.48 -2.71 31.24
CA ALA A 61 14.41 -3.68 30.97
C ALA A 61 13.99 -4.45 32.23
N GLN A 62 14.91 -4.66 33.18
CA GLN A 62 14.63 -5.33 34.43
C GLN A 62 13.82 -4.44 35.37
N ASP A 63 14.13 -3.14 35.42
CA ASP A 63 13.40 -2.16 36.23
C ASP A 63 11.95 -2.00 35.76
N TYR A 64 11.72 -1.95 34.45
CA TYR A 64 10.37 -1.92 33.87
C TYR A 64 9.54 -3.15 34.29
N VAL A 65 10.14 -4.34 34.19
CA VAL A 65 9.46 -5.59 34.57
C VAL A 65 9.21 -5.66 36.08
N ASN A 66 10.10 -5.11 36.89
CA ASN A 66 9.92 -5.05 38.34
C ASN A 66 8.73 -4.17 38.71
N LYS A 67 8.60 -2.97 38.13
CA LYS A 67 7.42 -2.10 38.31
C LYS A 67 6.10 -2.82 37.98
N LEU A 68 6.06 -3.52 36.84
CA LEU A 68 4.87 -4.26 36.42
C LEU A 68 4.48 -5.41 37.37
N ARG A 69 5.44 -5.96 38.13
CA ARG A 69 5.15 -6.99 39.15
C ARG A 69 4.66 -6.39 40.46
N GLU A 70 5.08 -5.18 40.79
CA GLU A 70 4.61 -4.44 41.97
C GLU A 70 3.20 -3.87 41.78
N GLU A 71 2.80 -3.60 40.53
CA GLU A 71 1.45 -3.12 40.16
C GLU A 71 0.38 -4.24 40.10
N ARG A 72 0.73 -5.51 40.36
CA ARG A 72 -0.19 -6.67 40.38
C ARG A 72 -0.63 -7.04 41.79
#